data_AF-A0A7C3BPP6-F1
#
_entry.id   AF-A0A7C3BPP6-F1
#
_cell.length_a   1.000
_cell.length_b   1.000
_cell.length_c   1.000
_cell.angle_alpha   90.00
_cell.angle_beta   90.00
_cell.angle_gamma   90.00
#
_symmetry.space_group_name_H-M   'P 1'
#
loop_
_entity.id
_entity.type
_entity.pdbx_description
1 polymer ?
#
loop_
_entity_poly.entity_id
_entity_poly.type
_entity_poly.pdbx_seq_one_letter_code
_entity_poly.pdbx_strand_id
1 'polypeptide(L)'
;MDIVVVVVIVLMALVALWWIFKPLFAESEEEVEIFSPEDQRLLELEERRDTLYVTIKDLKQNLEDKKITEADFQQLRAELMQQAAIILRQIDQLTGDADLRLNARIDALLTDFQANGNTVDAALVQSARAEILRETKASPKTLCPNCSHPVAPEDTFCTQCGTPLTNLCPHCQNVIAPDDVFCTHCGVRLLEEEVA
;
A
#
# COMPACT_ATOMS: atom_id res chain seq x y z
N MET A 1 -13.60 -64.64 10.37
CA MET A 1 -13.40 -63.22 10.78
C MET A 1 -12.56 -62.49 9.74
N ASP A 2 -11.64 -63.20 9.08
CA ASP A 2 -10.70 -62.64 8.11
C ASP A 2 -11.34 -62.11 6.83
N ILE A 3 -12.38 -62.78 6.32
CA ILE A 3 -13.09 -62.33 5.09
C ILE A 3 -13.74 -60.96 5.30
N VAL A 4 -14.33 -60.72 6.48
CA VAL A 4 -14.98 -59.44 6.79
C VAL A 4 -13.94 -58.32 6.89
N VAL A 5 -12.79 -58.59 7.51
CA VAL A 5 -11.69 -57.63 7.63
C VAL A 5 -11.11 -57.27 6.26
N VAL A 6 -10.88 -58.26 5.39
CA VAL A 6 -10.36 -58.03 4.03
C VAL A 6 -11.33 -57.18 3.20
N VAL A 7 -12.64 -57.43 3.29
CA VAL A 7 -13.64 -56.64 2.56
C VAL A 7 -13.65 -55.18 3.00
N VAL A 8 -13.53 -54.91 4.31
CA VAL A 8 -13.49 -53.54 4.83
C VAL A 8 -12.23 -52.80 4.35
N ILE A 9 -11.08 -53.47 4.34
CA ILE A 9 -9.81 -52.88 3.86
C ILE A 9 -9.90 -52.54 2.36
N VAL A 10 -10.47 -53.43 1.55
CA VAL A 10 -10.64 -53.18 0.10
C VAL A 10 -11.59 -52.02 -0.14
N LEU A 11 -12.71 -51.93 0.58
CA LEU A 11 -13.64 -50.81 0.48
C LEU A 11 -13.00 -49.48 0.85
N MET A 12 -12.24 -49.45 1.95
CA MET A 12 -11.47 -48.26 2.35
C MET A 12 -10.43 -47.86 1.29
N ALA A 13 -9.72 -48.84 0.72
CA ALA A 13 -8.74 -48.57 -0.32
C ALA A 13 -9.41 -48.00 -1.59
N LEU A 14 -10.57 -48.53 -1.99
CA LEU A 14 -11.33 -48.02 -3.14
C LEU A 14 -11.86 -46.60 -2.90
N VAL A 15 -12.31 -46.27 -1.69
CA VAL A 15 -12.74 -44.91 -1.33
C VAL A 15 -11.56 -43.94 -1.33
N ALA A 16 -10.43 -44.34 -0.75
CA ALA A 16 -9.21 -43.53 -0.76
C ALA A 16 -8.72 -43.29 -2.20
N LEU A 17 -8.73 -44.33 -3.02
CA LEU A 17 -8.35 -44.26 -4.42
C LEU A 17 -9.34 -43.37 -5.19
N TRP A 18 -10.64 -43.48 -4.96
CA TRP A 18 -11.64 -42.57 -5.53
C TRP A 18 -11.41 -41.11 -5.11
N TRP A 19 -11.08 -40.85 -3.85
CA TRP A 19 -10.77 -39.50 -3.37
C TRP A 19 -9.50 -38.93 -4.01
N ILE A 20 -8.48 -39.76 -4.23
CA ILE A 20 -7.22 -39.43 -4.91
C ILE A 20 -7.41 -39.22 -6.42
N PHE A 21 -8.29 -39.98 -7.05
CA PHE A 21 -8.58 -39.85 -8.48
C PHE A 21 -9.64 -38.79 -8.79
N LYS A 22 -10.45 -38.36 -7.80
CA LYS A 22 -11.39 -37.24 -7.91
C LYS A 22 -10.76 -35.97 -8.50
N PRO A 23 -9.55 -35.50 -8.10
CA PRO A 23 -8.93 -34.32 -8.74
C PRO A 23 -8.51 -34.55 -10.19
N LEU A 24 -8.37 -35.81 -10.64
CA LEU A 24 -7.93 -36.15 -11.99
C LEU A 24 -9.10 -36.26 -12.99
N PHE A 25 -10.31 -36.49 -12.48
CA PHE A 25 -11.57 -36.50 -13.25
C PHE A 25 -12.45 -35.26 -13.00
N ALA A 26 -11.96 -34.31 -12.19
CA ALA A 26 -12.55 -32.98 -12.09
C ALA A 26 -12.18 -32.17 -13.34
N GLU A 27 -12.81 -32.48 -14.48
CA GLU A 27 -12.85 -31.58 -15.63
C GLU A 27 -13.61 -30.31 -15.22
N SER A 28 -12.85 -29.28 -14.85
CA SER A 28 -13.04 -27.88 -15.26
C SER A 28 -14.41 -27.21 -15.04
N GLU A 29 -14.94 -27.17 -13.82
CA GLU A 29 -16.08 -26.26 -13.51
C GLU A 29 -16.05 -25.69 -12.07
N GLU A 30 -14.93 -25.77 -11.37
CA GLU A 30 -14.67 -24.93 -10.19
C GLU A 30 -13.56 -23.93 -10.57
N GLU A 31 -14.00 -22.77 -11.06
CA GLU A 31 -13.24 -21.55 -11.17
C GLU A 31 -12.52 -21.26 -9.85
N VAL A 32 -11.29 -21.75 -9.74
CA VAL A 32 -10.28 -21.15 -8.89
C VAL A 32 -9.87 -19.85 -9.59
N GLU A 33 -10.73 -18.84 -9.47
CA GLU A 33 -10.56 -17.48 -9.95
C GLU A 33 -9.49 -16.78 -9.08
N ILE A 34 -8.23 -17.22 -9.17
CA ILE A 34 -7.14 -16.57 -8.43
C ILE A 34 -6.58 -15.36 -9.22
N PHE A 35 -6.80 -15.30 -10.53
CA PHE A 35 -6.52 -14.11 -11.34
C PHE A 35 -7.49 -14.06 -12.52
N SER A 36 -8.14 -12.91 -12.75
CA SER A 36 -8.95 -12.73 -13.95
C SER A 36 -8.05 -12.76 -15.21
N PRO A 37 -8.59 -13.11 -16.39
CA PRO A 37 -7.83 -13.03 -17.64
C PRO A 37 -7.25 -11.63 -17.92
N GLU A 38 -7.88 -10.58 -17.38
CA GLU A 38 -7.40 -9.20 -17.49
C GLU A 38 -6.19 -8.95 -16.58
N ASP A 39 -6.20 -9.48 -15.36
CA ASP A 39 -5.07 -9.38 -14.43
C ASP A 39 -3.84 -10.13 -14.98
N GLN A 40 -4.04 -11.31 -15.56
CA GLN A 40 -2.93 -12.06 -16.18
C GLN A 40 -2.29 -11.27 -17.33
N ARG A 41 -3.11 -10.62 -18.15
CA ARG A 41 -2.62 -9.75 -19.24
C ARG A 41 -1.90 -8.53 -18.69
N LEU A 42 -2.41 -7.92 -17.61
CA LEU A 42 -1.77 -6.78 -16.97
C LEU A 42 -0.38 -7.18 -16.46
N LEU A 43 -0.26 -8.29 -15.74
CA LEU A 43 1.02 -8.83 -15.29
C LEU A 43 2.00 -9.08 -16.45
N GLU A 44 1.54 -9.70 -17.54
CA GLU A 44 2.37 -9.94 -18.72
C GLU A 44 2.90 -8.63 -19.32
N LEU A 45 2.05 -7.61 -19.43
CA LEU A 45 2.43 -6.29 -19.94
C LEU A 45 3.41 -5.57 -19.01
N GLU A 46 3.25 -5.70 -17.70
CA GLU A 46 4.18 -5.16 -16.72
C GLU A 46 5.56 -5.82 -16.80
N GLU A 47 5.62 -7.15 -16.92
CA GLU A 47 6.87 -7.86 -17.13
C GLU A 47 7.56 -7.43 -18.45
N ARG A 48 6.76 -7.25 -19.50
CA ARG A 48 7.24 -6.74 -20.80
C ARG A 48 7.83 -5.34 -20.67
N ARG A 49 7.18 -4.44 -19.94
CA ARG A 49 7.68 -3.08 -19.63
C ARG A 49 9.02 -3.15 -18.91
N ASP A 50 9.10 -3.96 -17.85
CA ASP A 50 10.31 -4.05 -17.02
C ASP A 50 11.50 -4.59 -17.81
N THR A 51 11.25 -5.57 -18.69
CA THR A 51 12.25 -6.09 -19.63
C THR A 51 12.79 -5.01 -20.56
N LEU A 52 11.91 -4.17 -21.13
CA LEU A 52 12.35 -3.06 -21.99
C LEU A 52 13.18 -2.04 -21.21
N TYR A 53 12.80 -1.72 -19.98
CA TYR A 53 13.56 -0.79 -19.14
C TYR A 53 14.95 -1.31 -18.81
N VAL A 54 15.08 -2.59 -18.47
CA VAL A 54 16.38 -3.23 -18.26
C VAL A 54 17.20 -3.19 -19.55
N THR A 55 16.60 -3.50 -20.69
CA THR A 55 17.28 -3.47 -22.00
C THR A 55 17.82 -2.08 -22.34
N ILE A 56 17.01 -1.03 -22.14
CA ILE A 56 17.45 0.37 -22.36
C ILE A 56 18.61 0.74 -21.42
N LYS A 57 18.54 0.30 -20.17
CA LYS A 57 19.60 0.52 -19.18
C LYS A 57 20.90 -0.15 -19.60
N ASP A 58 20.84 -1.40 -20.04
CA ASP A 58 22.00 -2.15 -20.51
C ASP A 58 22.62 -1.53 -21.77
N LEU A 59 21.79 -1.05 -22.70
CA LEU A 59 22.26 -0.30 -23.88
C LEU A 59 23.05 0.95 -23.48
N LYS A 60 22.57 1.69 -22.48
CA LYS A 60 23.28 2.87 -21.97
C LYS A 60 24.63 2.48 -21.37
N GLN A 61 24.69 1.39 -20.59
CA GLN A 61 25.93 0.91 -20.02
C GLN A 61 26.92 0.45 -21.11
N ASN A 62 26.43 -0.20 -22.17
CA ASN A 62 27.27 -0.57 -23.30
C ASN A 62 27.85 0.64 -24.05
N LEU A 63 27.13 1.76 -24.12
CA LEU A 63 27.64 3.02 -24.65
C LEU A 63 28.72 3.62 -23.73
N GLU A 64 28.49 3.62 -22.41
CA GLU A 64 29.48 4.06 -21.41
C GLU A 64 30.77 3.23 -21.48
N ASP A 65 30.62 1.92 -21.66
CA ASP A 65 31.72 0.96 -21.90
C ASP A 65 32.36 1.10 -23.31
N LYS A 66 31.84 2.00 -24.15
CA LYS A 66 32.25 2.22 -25.56
C LYS A 66 32.16 0.98 -26.44
N LYS A 67 31.28 0.03 -26.11
CA LYS A 67 31.00 -1.18 -26.91
C LYS A 67 30.12 -0.89 -28.13
N ILE A 68 29.34 0.19 -28.08
CA ILE A 68 28.48 0.66 -29.16
C ILE A 68 28.73 2.16 -29.43
N THR A 69 28.35 2.63 -30.62
CA THR A 69 28.45 4.06 -30.96
C THR A 69 27.25 4.85 -30.45
N GLU A 70 27.41 6.17 -30.28
CA GLU A 70 26.31 7.06 -29.91
C GLU A 70 25.17 7.01 -30.93
N ALA A 71 25.49 6.94 -32.23
CA ALA A 71 24.49 6.88 -33.29
C ALA A 71 23.63 5.60 -33.20
N ASP A 72 24.28 4.45 -32.96
CA ASP A 72 23.57 3.17 -32.79
C ASP A 72 22.70 3.17 -31.54
N PHE A 73 23.21 3.73 -30.44
CA PHE A 73 22.45 3.87 -29.21
C PHE A 73 21.18 4.70 -29.41
N GLN A 74 21.28 5.85 -30.09
CA GLN A 74 20.12 6.71 -30.33
C GLN A 74 19.06 6.01 -31.17
N GLN A 75 19.46 5.25 -32.20
CA GLN A 75 18.53 4.50 -33.04
C GLN A 75 17.81 3.40 -32.26
N LEU A 76 18.57 2.54 -31.56
CA LEU A 76 18.00 1.44 -30.77
C LEU A 76 17.11 1.94 -29.63
N ARG A 77 17.53 3.00 -28.94
CA ARG A 77 16.74 3.62 -27.87
C ARG A 77 15.43 4.17 -28.40
N ALA A 78 15.42 4.83 -29.56
CA ALA A 78 14.21 5.37 -30.15
C ALA A 78 13.19 4.27 -30.44
N GLU A 79 13.63 3.13 -30.98
CA GLU A 79 12.77 1.97 -31.22
C GLU A 79 12.19 1.39 -29.93
N LEU A 80 13.03 1.14 -28.92
CA LEU A 80 12.57 0.61 -27.63
C LEU A 80 11.62 1.57 -26.90
N MET A 81 11.85 2.88 -27.02
CA MET A 81 10.94 3.90 -26.46
C MET A 81 9.56 3.88 -27.14
N GLN A 82 9.50 3.65 -28.45
CA GLN A 82 8.22 3.47 -29.15
C GLN A 82 7.49 2.22 -28.67
N GLN A 83 8.20 1.10 -28.49
CA GLN A 83 7.61 -0.13 -27.95
C GLN A 83 7.08 0.07 -26.52
N ALA A 84 7.86 0.74 -25.67
CA ALA A 84 7.46 1.04 -24.29
C ALA A 84 6.20 1.92 -24.24
N ALA A 85 6.09 2.92 -25.12
CA ALA A 85 4.91 3.80 -25.17
C ALA A 85 3.62 3.02 -25.51
N ILE A 86 3.71 2.01 -26.38
CA ILE A 86 2.56 1.16 -26.73
C ILE A 86 2.13 0.32 -25.52
N ILE A 87 3.07 -0.33 -24.84
CA ILE A 87 2.79 -1.17 -23.67
C ILE A 87 2.21 -0.35 -22.54
N LEU A 88 2.78 0.82 -22.23
CA LEU A 88 2.27 1.70 -21.18
C LEU A 88 0.83 2.14 -21.46
N ARG A 89 0.50 2.44 -22.71
CA ARG A 89 -0.88 2.75 -23.10
C ARG A 89 -1.83 1.58 -22.87
N GLN A 90 -1.39 0.35 -23.11
CA GLN A 90 -2.22 -0.84 -22.88
C GLN A 90 -2.43 -1.07 -21.38
N ILE A 91 -1.40 -0.88 -20.57
CA ILE A 91 -1.49 -0.92 -19.10
C ILE A 91 -2.50 0.12 -18.62
N ASP A 92 -2.37 1.38 -19.06
CA ASP A 92 -3.28 2.47 -18.68
C ASP A 92 -4.75 2.20 -19.08
N GLN A 93 -4.97 1.52 -20.20
CA GLN A 93 -6.31 1.11 -20.63
C GLN A 93 -6.90 0.06 -19.70
N LEU A 94 -6.13 -1.00 -19.38
CA LEU A 94 -6.60 -2.07 -18.50
C LEU A 94 -6.86 -1.58 -17.08
N THR A 95 -5.95 -0.76 -16.52
CA THR A 95 -6.13 -0.20 -15.18
C THR A 95 -7.31 0.78 -15.15
N GLY A 96 -7.44 1.66 -16.16
CA GLY A 96 -8.57 2.57 -16.28
C GLY A 96 -9.92 1.85 -16.38
N ASP A 97 -10.00 0.78 -17.17
CA ASP A 97 -11.22 -0.04 -17.30
C ASP A 97 -11.56 -0.76 -15.98
N ALA A 98 -10.56 -1.29 -15.28
CA ALA A 98 -10.73 -1.91 -13.97
C ALA A 98 -11.27 -0.90 -12.94
N ASP A 99 -10.69 0.31 -12.88
CA ASP A 99 -11.11 1.39 -12.00
C ASP A 99 -12.56 1.81 -12.29
N LEU A 100 -12.93 1.96 -13.56
CA LEU A 100 -14.30 2.29 -13.96
C LEU A 100 -15.31 1.23 -13.52
N ARG A 101 -14.97 -0.06 -13.69
CA ARG A 101 -15.83 -1.17 -13.24
C ARG A 101 -15.97 -1.21 -11.73
N LEU A 102 -14.86 -1.00 -11.01
CA LEU A 102 -14.87 -0.95 -9.56
C LEU A 102 -15.74 0.21 -9.05
N ASN A 103 -15.58 1.40 -9.62
CA ASN A 103 -16.37 2.57 -9.26
C ASN A 103 -17.87 2.35 -9.53
N ALA A 104 -18.22 1.80 -10.70
CA ALA A 104 -19.60 1.46 -11.02
C ALA A 104 -20.17 0.42 -10.04
N ARG A 105 -19.36 -0.56 -9.59
CA ARG A 105 -19.77 -1.57 -8.61
C ARG A 105 -19.99 -0.95 -7.23
N ILE A 106 -19.12 -0.03 -6.81
CA ILE A 106 -19.26 0.73 -5.56
C ILE A 106 -20.55 1.54 -5.58
N ASP A 107 -20.80 2.28 -6.67
CA ASP A 107 -22.02 3.08 -6.82
C ASP A 107 -23.28 2.20 -6.75
N ALA A 108 -23.27 1.06 -7.44
CA ALA A 108 -24.37 0.09 -7.37
C ALA A 108 -24.61 -0.41 -5.94
N LEU A 109 -23.54 -0.79 -5.22
CA LEU A 109 -23.64 -1.21 -3.82
C LEU A 109 -24.20 -0.08 -2.94
N LEU A 110 -23.70 1.15 -3.09
CA LEU A 110 -24.19 2.30 -2.33
C LEU A 110 -25.68 2.55 -2.59
N THR A 111 -26.13 2.46 -3.84
CA THR A 111 -27.57 2.63 -4.15
C THR A 111 -28.42 1.53 -3.54
N ASP A 112 -27.96 0.28 -3.53
CA ASP A 112 -28.66 -0.84 -2.89
C ASP A 112 -28.74 -0.66 -1.37
N PHE A 113 -27.62 -0.29 -0.73
CA PHE A 113 -27.58 0.04 0.69
C PHE A 113 -28.50 1.21 1.05
N GLN A 114 -28.61 2.24 0.21
CA GLN A 114 -29.53 3.36 0.45
C GLN A 114 -31.00 2.98 0.25
N ALA A 115 -31.30 2.10 -0.71
CA ALA A 115 -32.67 1.65 -0.98
C ALA A 115 -33.17 0.65 0.08
N ASN A 116 -32.33 -0.28 0.51
CA ASN A 116 -32.69 -1.36 1.42
C ASN A 116 -32.26 -1.12 2.89
N GLY A 117 -31.26 -0.28 3.13
CA GLY A 117 -30.65 -0.03 4.44
C GLY A 117 -31.20 1.17 5.22
N ASN A 118 -32.35 1.73 4.83
CA ASN A 118 -32.97 2.85 5.53
C ASN A 118 -33.67 2.45 6.84
N THR A 119 -32.91 1.89 7.77
CA THR A 119 -33.14 2.02 9.22
C THR A 119 -31.81 2.08 9.97
N VAL A 120 -30.83 2.85 9.49
CA VAL A 120 -29.76 3.27 10.40
C VAL A 120 -30.41 4.27 11.35
N ASP A 121 -30.68 3.84 12.59
CA ASP A 121 -31.40 4.63 13.60
C ASP A 121 -30.83 6.05 13.63
N ALA A 122 -31.65 7.06 13.31
CA ALA A 122 -31.20 8.45 13.26
C ALA A 122 -30.58 8.88 14.60
N ALA A 123 -31.04 8.27 15.69
CA ALA A 123 -30.48 8.41 17.04
C ALA A 123 -29.03 7.89 17.14
N LEU A 124 -28.70 6.76 16.51
CA LEU A 124 -27.35 6.19 16.50
C LEU A 124 -26.38 7.06 15.70
N VAL A 125 -26.81 7.56 14.54
CA VAL A 125 -26.00 8.49 13.74
C VAL A 125 -25.76 9.79 14.52
N GLN A 126 -26.78 10.27 15.24
CA GLN A 126 -26.67 11.48 16.04
C GLN A 126 -25.79 11.30 17.28
N SER A 127 -25.84 10.14 17.95
CA SER A 127 -24.95 9.83 19.08
C SER A 127 -23.49 9.66 18.62
N ALA A 128 -23.25 8.99 17.50
CA ALA A 128 -21.90 8.85 16.93
C ALA A 128 -21.30 10.22 16.55
N ARG A 129 -22.09 11.10 15.93
CA ARG A 129 -21.65 12.48 15.62
C ARG A 129 -21.35 13.28 16.89
N ALA A 130 -22.17 13.14 17.93
CA ALA A 130 -21.95 13.84 19.19
C ALA A 130 -20.65 13.41 19.87
N GLU A 131 -20.29 12.13 19.80
CA GLU A 131 -19.04 11.62 20.38
C GLU A 131 -17.81 12.15 19.61
N ILE A 132 -17.82 12.11 18.28
CA ILE A 132 -16.76 12.71 17.44
C ILE A 132 -16.59 14.20 17.74
N LEU A 133 -17.69 14.93 17.94
CA LEU A 133 -17.67 16.35 18.32
C LEU A 133 -17.13 16.59 19.74
N ARG A 134 -17.27 15.62 20.65
CA ARG A 134 -16.68 15.70 21.99
C ARG A 134 -15.18 15.49 21.94
N GLU A 135 -14.71 14.45 21.26
CA GLU A 135 -13.28 14.18 21.11
C GLU A 135 -12.55 15.36 20.43
N THR A 136 -13.12 15.92 19.37
CA THR A 136 -12.51 17.05 18.65
C THR A 136 -12.52 18.38 19.41
N LYS A 137 -13.38 18.54 20.44
CA LYS A 137 -13.40 19.71 21.32
C LYS A 137 -12.59 19.53 22.61
N ALA A 138 -12.24 18.30 22.97
CA ALA A 138 -11.62 17.99 24.26
C ALA A 138 -10.12 18.35 24.35
N SER A 139 -9.40 18.46 23.23
CA SER A 139 -8.00 18.93 23.24
C SER A 139 -7.93 20.46 23.09
N PRO A 140 -7.40 21.21 24.09
CA PRO A 140 -7.19 22.65 23.96
C PRO A 140 -6.08 22.92 22.93
N LYS A 141 -6.45 23.31 21.71
CA LYS A 141 -5.48 23.68 20.66
C LYS A 141 -4.79 24.98 21.04
N THR A 142 -3.46 24.97 21.14
CA THR A 142 -2.62 26.16 21.24
C THR A 142 -2.15 26.57 19.84
N LEU A 143 -1.65 27.78 19.67
CA LEU A 143 -1.12 28.24 18.38
C LEU A 143 0.41 28.07 18.38
N CYS A 144 0.94 27.57 17.26
CA CYS A 144 2.38 27.51 17.03
C CYS A 144 2.96 28.95 17.06
N PRO A 145 4.03 29.20 17.84
CA PRO A 145 4.60 30.53 17.98
C PRO A 145 5.28 31.05 16.69
N ASN A 146 5.66 30.16 15.76
CA ASN A 146 6.35 30.55 14.53
C ASN A 146 5.40 30.79 13.35
N CYS A 147 4.47 29.87 13.08
CA CYS A 147 3.58 29.95 11.91
C CYS A 147 2.10 30.20 12.23
N SER A 148 1.74 30.29 13.52
CA SER A 148 0.35 30.43 13.99
C SER A 148 -0.60 29.29 13.60
N HIS A 149 -0.07 28.10 13.25
CA HIS A 149 -0.89 26.90 13.05
C HIS A 149 -1.50 26.43 14.38
N PRO A 150 -2.76 25.95 14.41
CA PRO A 150 -3.28 25.28 15.60
C PRO A 150 -2.55 23.95 15.82
N VAL A 151 -1.94 23.80 16.98
CA VAL A 151 -1.19 22.62 17.42
C VAL A 151 -1.80 22.07 18.71
N ALA A 152 -1.72 20.76 18.90
CA ALA A 152 -2.14 20.13 20.14
C ALA A 152 -1.04 20.27 21.20
N PRO A 153 -1.37 20.35 22.51
CA PRO A 153 -0.37 20.47 23.57
C PRO A 153 0.55 19.24 23.68
N GLU A 154 0.13 18.09 23.16
CA GLU A 154 0.91 16.87 23.05
C GLU A 154 1.84 16.82 21.82
N ASP A 155 1.76 17.77 20.89
CA ASP A 155 2.60 17.78 19.68
C ASP A 155 4.06 18.16 20.02
N THR A 156 5.02 17.33 19.64
CA THR A 156 6.47 17.62 19.79
C THR A 156 6.97 18.66 18.79
N PHE A 157 6.40 18.67 17.57
CA PHE A 157 6.75 19.57 16.47
C PHE A 157 5.49 20.09 15.77
N CYS A 158 5.56 21.31 15.23
CA CYS A 158 4.50 21.82 14.38
C CYS A 158 4.47 21.06 13.04
N THR A 159 3.32 20.45 12.72
CA THR A 159 3.11 19.71 11.47
C THR A 159 3.15 20.59 10.22
N GLN A 160 2.94 21.91 10.35
CA GLN A 160 2.97 22.83 9.22
C GLN A 160 4.39 23.37 8.93
N CYS A 161 5.14 23.78 9.95
CA CYS A 161 6.43 24.47 9.75
C CYS A 161 7.63 23.75 10.35
N GLY A 162 7.43 22.63 11.05
CA GLY A 162 8.50 21.82 11.64
C GLY A 162 9.13 22.39 12.91
N THR A 163 8.69 23.54 13.42
CA THR A 163 9.29 24.09 14.65
C THR A 163 8.99 23.22 15.86
N PRO A 164 9.99 22.95 16.71
CA PRO A 164 9.78 22.20 17.93
C PRO A 164 8.92 22.98 18.91
N LEU A 165 7.95 22.31 19.51
CA LEU A 165 7.02 22.87 20.50
C LEU A 165 7.40 22.50 21.93
N THR A 166 8.31 21.53 22.09
CA THR A 166 8.92 21.13 23.36
C THR A 166 10.43 21.37 23.32
N ASN A 167 11.07 21.44 24.49
CA ASN A 167 12.52 21.61 24.58
C ASN A 167 13.22 20.33 24.13
N LEU A 168 14.11 20.46 23.14
CA LEU A 168 14.87 19.35 22.57
C LEU A 168 16.36 19.55 22.81
N CYS A 169 17.06 18.44 22.98
CA CYS A 169 18.51 18.44 23.13
C CYS A 169 19.19 18.91 21.84
N PRO A 170 20.07 19.91 21.88
CA PRO A 170 20.79 20.36 20.69
C PRO A 170 21.75 19.29 20.15
N HIS A 171 22.20 18.36 20.99
CA HIS A 171 23.15 17.31 20.59
C HIS A 171 22.48 16.04 20.05
N CYS A 172 21.43 15.54 20.70
CA CYS A 172 20.80 14.25 20.34
C CYS A 172 19.31 14.32 20.01
N GLN A 173 18.71 15.53 20.04
CA GLN A 173 17.30 15.79 19.74
C GLN A 173 16.30 15.01 20.61
N ASN A 174 16.72 14.49 21.77
CA ASN A 174 15.79 13.93 22.75
C ASN A 174 15.01 15.05 23.46
N VAL A 175 13.78 14.79 23.88
CA VAL A 175 12.97 15.74 24.67
C VAL A 175 13.62 15.94 26.05
N ILE A 176 13.66 17.18 26.51
CA ILE A 176 14.29 17.61 27.76
C ILE A 176 13.24 18.33 28.61
N ALA A 177 13.25 18.09 29.94
CA ALA A 177 12.49 18.91 30.87
C ALA A 177 13.09 20.33 30.96
N PRO A 178 12.26 21.38 31.17
CA PRO A 178 12.73 22.77 31.26
C PRO A 178 13.79 23.03 32.35
N ASP A 179 13.86 22.19 33.38
CA ASP A 179 14.79 22.34 34.52
C ASP A 179 16.02 21.40 34.43
N ASP A 180 16.18 20.63 33.35
CA ASP A 180 17.32 19.71 33.22
C ASP A 180 18.63 20.47 32.97
N VAL A 181 19.61 20.26 33.84
CA VAL A 181 20.97 20.81 33.67
C VAL A 181 21.78 19.99 32.65
N PHE A 182 21.45 18.71 32.51
CA PHE A 182 22.10 17.77 31.59
C PHE A 182 21.06 16.93 30.87
N CYS A 183 21.31 16.61 29.60
CA CYS A 183 20.45 15.71 28.85
C CYS A 183 20.56 14.29 29.44
N THR A 184 19.43 13.72 29.87
CA THR A 184 19.34 12.36 30.42
C THR A 184 19.70 11.26 29.40
N HIS A 185 19.66 11.57 28.11
CA HIS A 185 19.96 10.61 27.04
C HIS A 185 21.44 10.65 26.57
N CYS A 186 22.04 11.82 26.40
CA CYS A 186 23.40 11.95 25.86
C CYS A 186 24.42 12.59 26.80
N GLY A 187 24.00 13.08 27.97
CA GLY A 187 24.88 13.66 28.99
C GLY A 187 25.42 15.06 28.68
N VAL A 188 24.99 15.71 27.58
CA VAL A 188 25.39 17.09 27.27
C VAL A 188 24.81 18.07 28.29
N ARG A 189 25.58 19.08 28.69
CA ARG A 189 25.10 20.16 29.57
C ARG A 189 24.22 21.13 28.79
N LEU A 190 23.12 21.59 29.40
CA LEU A 190 22.05 22.36 28.74
C LEU A 190 21.97 23.82 29.21
N LEU A 191 22.59 24.13 30.36
CA LEU A 191 22.72 25.49 30.86
C LEU A 191 24.00 26.13 30.35
N GLU A 192 23.86 26.94 29.30
CA GLU A 192 24.76 28.04 29.02
C GLU A 192 23.96 29.32 29.30
N GLU A 193 24.11 29.85 30.53
CA GLU A 193 23.73 31.24 30.80
C GLU A 193 24.59 32.12 29.89
N GLU A 194 23.93 32.89 29.03
CA GLU A 194 24.56 33.82 28.12
C GLU A 194 25.46 34.80 28.89
N VAL A 195 26.70 34.87 28.42
CA VAL A 195 27.58 36.01 28.56
C VAL A 195 26.87 37.26 28.02
N ALA A 196 26.51 38.17 28.92
CA ALA A 196 26.52 39.62 28.71
C ALA A 196 26.68 40.35 30.05
#